data_AF-A0A529NTI7-F1
#
_entry.id   AF-A0A529NTI7-F1
#
_cell.length_a   1.000
_cell.length_b   1.000
_cell.length_c   1.000
_cell.angle_alpha   90.00
_cell.angle_beta   90.00
_cell.angle_gamma   90.00
#
_symmetry.space_group_name_H-M   'P 1'
#
loop_
_entity.id
_entity.type
_entity.pdbx_description
1 polymer ?
#
loop_
_entity_poly.entity_id
_entity_poly.type
_entity_poly.pdbx_seq_one_letter_code
_entity_poly.pdbx_strand_id
1 'polypeptide(L)' 'MSIDRQTYSIENQRDAIEVYADLMGYDIVATYEDAGRSGLNIERRPGLRRLLEDVENGQADFETVVVYD' A
#
# COMPACT_ATOMS: atom_id res chain seq x y z
N MET A 1 15.51 22.83 -8.37
CA MET A 1 14.99 22.15 -7.16
C MET A 1 13.68 21.50 -7.58
N SER A 2 13.61 20.17 -7.59
CA SER A 2 12.50 19.41 -8.18
C SER A 2 11.48 19.00 -7.11
N ILE A 3 10.29 19.57 -7.21
CA ILE A 3 9.15 19.44 -6.29
C ILE A 3 8.43 18.09 -6.54
N ASP A 4 8.66 17.45 -7.68
CA ASP A 4 7.96 16.22 -8.10
C ASP A 4 8.32 14.97 -7.28
N ARG A 5 9.50 14.94 -6.64
CA ARG A 5 9.96 13.78 -5.86
C ARG A 5 9.40 13.75 -4.44
N GLN A 6 8.89 14.88 -3.94
CA GLN A 6 8.41 14.97 -2.58
C GLN A 6 6.93 14.67 -2.45
N THR A 7 6.11 14.81 -3.50
CA THR A 7 4.66 14.57 -3.44
C THR A 7 4.31 13.08 -3.50
N TYR A 8 5.12 12.25 -4.14
CA TYR A 8 4.90 10.81 -4.31
C TYR A 8 5.93 9.96 -3.55
N SER A 9 6.42 10.47 -2.42
CA SER A 9 7.21 9.63 -1.52
C SER A 9 6.29 8.55 -0.93
N ILE A 10 6.85 7.36 -0.69
CA ILE A 10 6.16 6.29 0.02
C ILE A 10 5.69 6.77 1.40
N GLU A 11 6.44 7.67 2.03
CA GLU A 11 6.10 8.29 3.31
C GLU A 11 4.80 9.10 3.23
N ASN A 12 4.64 9.96 2.22
CA ASN A 12 3.39 10.72 2.05
C ASN A 12 2.21 9.83 1.72
N GLN A 13 2.41 8.77 0.92
CA GLN A 13 1.36 7.81 0.61
C GLN A 13 0.88 7.12 1.88
N ARG A 14 1.82 6.73 2.74
CA ARG A 14 1.53 6.12 4.04
C ARG A 14 0.77 7.08 4.94
N ASP A 15 1.24 8.32 5.09
CA ASP A 15 0.58 9.33 5.92
C ASP A 15 -0.86 9.58 5.45
N ALA A 16 -1.09 9.65 4.14
CA ALA A 16 -2.42 9.83 3.58
C ALA A 16 -3.34 8.62 3.82
N ILE A 17 -2.80 7.40 3.75
CA ILE A 17 -3.55 6.17 4.06
C ILE A 17 -3.89 6.12 5.55
N GLU A 18 -2.95 6.47 6.44
CA GLU A 18 -3.18 6.51 7.89
C GLU A 18 -4.30 7.51 8.24
N VAL A 19 -4.25 8.73 7.70
CA VAL A 19 -5.32 9.73 7.88
C VAL A 19 -6.66 9.24 7.35
N TYR A 20 -6.69 8.58 6.20
CA TYR A 20 -7.92 8.03 5.65
C TYR A 20 -8.50 6.90 6.51
N ALA A 21 -7.64 6.00 7.00
CA ALA A 21 -8.04 4.91 7.88
C ALA A 21 -8.66 5.46 9.18
N ASP A 22 -8.01 6.45 9.81
CA ASP A 22 -8.52 7.10 11.01
C ASP A 22 -9.90 7.75 10.79
N LEU A 23 -10.08 8.45 9.66
CA LEU A 23 -11.36 9.09 9.33
C LEU A 23 -12.50 8.09 9.09
N MET A 24 -12.17 6.92 8.55
CA MET A 24 -13.14 5.86 8.27
C MET A 24 -13.33 4.88 9.44
N GLY A 25 -12.53 5.01 10.51
CA GLY A 25 -12.56 4.11 11.66
C GLY A 25 -11.99 2.73 11.35
N TYR A 26 -11.00 2.65 10.45
CA TYR A 26 -10.31 1.40 10.12
C TYR A 26 -9.06 1.22 10.97
N ASP A 27 -8.85 -0.01 11.45
CA ASP A 27 -7.57 -0.42 12.03
C ASP A 27 -6.66 -0.98 10.94
N ILE A 28 -5.48 -0.39 10.77
CA ILE A 28 -4.46 -0.90 9.83
C ILE A 28 -3.76 -2.10 10.47
N VAL A 29 -4.11 -3.31 10.02
CA VAL A 29 -3.55 -4.58 10.53
C VAL A 29 -2.38 -5.12 9.70
N ALA A 30 -2.22 -4.62 8.46
CA ALA A 30 -1.15 -5.03 7.56
C ALA A 30 -0.77 -3.88 6.60
N THR A 31 0.50 -3.85 6.18
CA THR A 31 1.01 -2.91 5.17
C THR A 31 1.84 -3.66 4.15
N TYR A 32 1.53 -3.45 2.87
CA TYR A 32 2.23 -4.04 1.73
C TYR A 32 2.85 -2.91 0.90
N GLU A 33 4.18 -2.92 0.79
CA GLU A 33 4.94 -1.84 0.16
C GLU A 33 5.83 -2.35 -0.98
N ASP A 34 5.87 -1.60 -2.08
CA ASP A 34 6.78 -1.83 -3.21
C ASP A 34 7.52 -0.53 -3.57
N ALA A 35 8.61 -0.24 -2.86
CA ALA A 35 9.38 0.99 -3.10
C ALA A 35 9.96 1.07 -4.53
N GLY A 36 9.54 2.09 -5.29
CA GLY A 36 10.25 2.58 -6.48
C GLY A 36 10.28 1.64 -7.70
N ARG A 37 9.28 0.77 -7.88
CA ARG A 37 9.23 -0.16 -9.02
C ARG A 37 8.05 0.16 -9.93
N SER A 38 8.31 0.27 -11.24
CA SER A 38 7.27 0.42 -12.27
C SER A 38 6.16 -0.62 -12.07
N GLY A 39 4.90 -0.16 -12.00
CA GLY A 39 3.71 -1.00 -11.82
C GLY A 39 3.40 -1.95 -12.98
N LEU A 40 4.25 -1.99 -14.01
CA LEU A 40 4.02 -2.77 -15.23
C LEU A 40 4.38 -4.26 -15.08
N ASN A 41 5.16 -4.65 -14.06
CA ASN A 41 5.52 -6.06 -13.86
C ASN A 41 5.30 -6.50 -12.39
N ILE A 42 4.35 -7.41 -12.19
CA ILE A 42 4.00 -7.99 -10.89
C ILE A 42 5.14 -8.80 -10.26
N GLU A 43 6.04 -9.39 -11.05
CA GLU A 43 7.21 -10.13 -10.53
C GLU A 43 8.14 -9.22 -9.72
N ARG A 44 8.13 -7.92 -10.04
CA ARG A 44 8.89 -6.90 -9.34
C ARG A 44 8.13 -6.31 -8.16
N ARG A 45 6.93 -6.79 -7.84
CA ARG A 45 6.09 -6.26 -6.75
C ARG A 45 5.92 -7.32 -5.64
N PRO A 46 6.96 -7.58 -4.82
CA PRO A 46 6.87 -8.56 -3.74
C PRO A 46 5.78 -8.21 -2.71
N GLY A 47 5.51 -6.92 -2.45
CA GLY A 47 4.43 -6.48 -1.57
C GLY A 47 3.07 -6.85 -2.13
N LEU A 48 2.79 -6.49 -3.39
CA LEU A 48 1.54 -6.87 -4.07
C LEU A 48 1.37 -8.39 -4.16
N ARG A 49 2.44 -9.13 -4.46
CA ARG A 49 2.37 -10.59 -4.52
C ARG A 49 1.99 -11.19 -3.18
N ARG A 50 2.62 -10.72 -2.09
CA ARG A 50 2.28 -11.19 -0.75
C ARG A 50 0.83 -10.87 -0.38
N LEU A 51 0.33 -9.67 -0.75
CA LEU A 51 -1.08 -9.33 -0.55
C LEU A 51 -2.01 -10.35 -1.23
N LEU A 52 -1.73 -10.69 -2.49
CA LEU A 52 -2.53 -11.66 -3.24
C LEU A 52 -2.42 -13.06 -2.62
N GLU A 53 -1.22 -13.50 -2.26
CA GLU A 53 -0.98 -14.79 -1.61
C GLU A 53 -1.73 -14.90 -0.27
N ASP A 54 -1.72 -13.85 0.57
CA ASP A 54 -2.43 -13.82 1.85
C ASP A 54 -3.96 -13.92 1.64
N VAL A 55 -4.51 -13.22 0.64
CA VAL A 55 -5.94 -13.27 0.31
C VAL A 55 -6.35 -14.63 -0.29
N GLU A 56 -5.61 -15.14 -1.27
CA GLU A 56 -5.94 -16.39 -1.97
C GLU A 56 -5.87 -17.61 -1.05
N ASN A 57 -4.96 -17.61 -0.08
CA ASN A 57 -4.82 -18.69 0.90
C ASN A 57 -5.76 -18.56 2.11
N GLY A 58 -6.60 -17.51 2.16
CA GLY A 58 -7.49 -17.24 3.30
C GLY A 58 -6.74 -16.89 4.59
N GLN A 59 -5.55 -16.31 4.46
CA GLN A 59 -4.69 -15.83 5.55
C GLN A 59 -4.83 -14.32 5.80
N ALA A 60 -5.63 -13.63 4.99
CA ALA A 60 -5.91 -12.22 5.15
C ALA A 60 -6.83 -11.97 6.36
N ASP A 61 -6.25 -11.44 7.43
CA ASP A 61 -6.98 -10.98 8.63
C ASP A 61 -7.63 -9.59 8.44
N PHE A 62 -7.90 -9.19 7.19
CA PHE A 62 -8.48 -7.90 6.82
C PHE A 62 -9.57 -8.07 5.76
N GLU A 63 -10.53 -7.14 5.76
CA GLU A 63 -11.65 -7.14 4.83
C GLU A 63 -11.55 -6.03 3.76
N THR A 64 -10.71 -5.01 4.00
CA THR A 64 -10.59 -3.82 3.15
C THR A 64 -9.12 -3.55 2.80
N VAL A 65 -8.86 -3.19 1.54
CA VAL A 65 -7.54 -2.75 1.07
C VAL A 65 -7.63 -1.28 0.68
N VAL A 66 -6.80 -0.44 1.28
CA VAL A 66 -6.69 0.99 0.98
C VAL A 66 -5.43 1.22 0.14
N VAL A 67 -5.57 1.98 -0.95
CA VAL A 67 -4.49 2.30 -1.89
C VAL A 67 -4.50 3.81 -2.16
N TYR A 68 -3.31 4.40 -2.32
CA TYR A 68 -3.12 5.80 -2.68
C TYR A 68 -2.45 5.88 -4.06
N ASP A 69 -2.96 6.74 -4.96
CA ASP A 69 -2.47 6.96 -6.33
C ASP A 69 -1.73 8.31 -6.44
#